data_AF-A0A4Z1F2V5-F1
#
_entry.id   AF-A0A4Z1F2V5-F1
#
_cell.length_a   1.000
_cell.length_b   1.000
_cell.length_c   1.000
_cell.angle_alpha   90.00
_cell.angle_beta   90.00
_cell.angle_gamma   90.00
#
_symmetry.space_group_name_H-M   'P 1'
#
loop_
_entity.id
_entity.type
_entity.pdbx_description
1 polymer ?
#
loop_
_entity_poly.entity_id
_entity_poly.type
_entity_poly.pdbx_seq_one_letter_code
_entity_poly.pdbx_strand_id
1 'polypeptide(L)'
;MAAEQRKLLEQLMGAGASSRAAQLSITDPKICRSFLVGTCPHDLFTNTKQDLGPCPKIHSEPLKTEFETAAPPQRQKWGFEYDYMRDLQKYIDECNRRIDVAQRRLEKTPDEIRQTNALLKQISDLSKSIESGLLEIQILGEQAEVSRAYEEFFRIRQAMQTKAEKEKELKALSDTSGPSGHQKLQVCDVCGAYLSRLDNDRRLADHFYGKMHLGYAQMRKTYDAFPKEMKRSRPSADDMDHNSAPRRYDGGYGDGGYGGRGGGYGGRGGGRGGFRGRGRGFRGGW
;
A
#
# COMPACT_ATOMS: atom_id res chain seq x y z
N MET A 1 19.95 -36.40 -12.76
CA MET A 1 19.20 -37.67 -12.67
C MET A 1 19.58 -38.54 -11.47
N ALA A 2 20.68 -39.30 -11.46
CA ALA A 2 20.98 -40.19 -10.32
C ALA A 2 21.29 -39.47 -8.98
N ALA A 3 21.93 -38.30 -9.03
CA ALA A 3 22.22 -37.49 -7.85
C ALA A 3 20.97 -36.79 -7.27
N GLU A 4 20.05 -36.36 -8.13
CA GLU A 4 18.78 -35.73 -7.73
C GLU A 4 17.82 -36.78 -7.15
N GLN A 5 17.78 -37.98 -7.73
CA GLN A 5 17.02 -39.11 -7.18
C GLN A 5 17.60 -39.57 -5.84
N ARG A 6 18.93 -39.57 -5.66
CA ARG A 6 19.55 -39.82 -4.35
C ARG A 6 19.19 -38.75 -3.33
N LYS A 7 19.23 -37.47 -3.70
CA LYS A 7 18.87 -36.36 -2.80
C LYS A 7 17.39 -36.41 -2.40
N LEU A 8 16.50 -36.73 -3.33
CA LEU A 8 15.08 -36.93 -3.04
C LEU A 8 14.84 -38.16 -2.17
N LEU A 9 15.52 -39.28 -2.43
CA LEU A 9 15.47 -40.47 -1.58
C LEU A 9 16.04 -40.23 -0.18
N GLU A 10 17.08 -39.40 -0.07
CA GLU A 10 17.68 -38.99 1.19
C GLU A 10 16.76 -38.05 1.99
N GLN A 11 15.98 -37.23 1.29
CA GLN A 11 14.95 -36.37 1.88
C GLN A 11 13.70 -37.17 2.32
N LEU A 12 13.31 -38.19 1.56
CA LEU A 12 12.18 -39.08 1.83
C LEU A 12 12.47 -40.16 2.89
N MET A 13 13.69 -40.70 2.93
CA MET A 13 14.10 -41.71 3.92
C MET A 13 14.73 -41.10 5.18
N GLY A 14 14.83 -39.77 5.25
CA GLY A 14 15.53 -39.05 6.30
C GLY A 14 17.04 -39.23 6.16
N ALA A 15 17.75 -38.14 5.90
CA ALA A 15 19.20 -38.15 5.65
C ALA A 15 19.93 -38.97 6.72
N GLY A 16 20.49 -40.11 6.30
CA GLY A 16 21.31 -40.96 7.15
C GLY A 16 22.51 -40.16 7.65
N ALA A 17 22.61 -40.03 8.98
CA ALA A 17 23.70 -39.41 9.73
C ALA A 17 23.67 -37.87 9.88
N SER A 18 22.61 -37.36 10.51
CA SER A 18 22.81 -36.49 11.67
C SER A 18 21.73 -36.76 12.72
N SER A 19 22.14 -37.45 13.78
CA SER A 19 21.36 -37.81 14.98
C SER A 19 20.77 -36.64 15.78
N ARG A 20 20.75 -35.43 15.21
CA ARG A 20 20.09 -34.23 15.78
C ARG A 20 18.81 -33.82 15.06
N ALA A 21 18.57 -34.24 13.81
CA ALA A 21 17.33 -33.92 13.09
C ALA A 21 16.22 -34.95 13.34
N ALA A 22 16.59 -36.20 13.63
CA ALA A 22 15.66 -37.32 13.85
C ALA A 22 14.98 -37.33 15.24
N GLN A 23 15.23 -36.32 16.08
CA GLN A 23 14.64 -36.20 17.43
C GLN A 23 14.06 -34.80 17.68
N LEU A 24 13.80 -34.02 16.62
CA LEU A 24 13.11 -32.74 16.79
C LEU A 24 11.62 -33.01 16.89
N SER A 25 11.05 -32.57 17.99
CA SER A 25 9.61 -32.59 18.20
C SER A 25 8.95 -31.66 17.19
N ILE A 26 7.76 -32.00 16.72
CA ILE A 26 6.98 -31.14 15.80
C ILE A 26 6.74 -29.72 16.36
N THR A 27 6.87 -29.57 17.68
CA THR A 27 6.75 -28.31 18.43
C THR A 27 8.02 -27.46 18.49
N ASP A 28 9.16 -27.94 17.97
CA ASP A 28 10.41 -27.22 18.07
C ASP A 28 10.39 -25.89 17.30
N PRO A 29 10.86 -24.77 17.91
CA PRO A 29 10.80 -23.44 17.29
C PRO A 29 11.73 -23.28 16.08
N LYS A 30 12.64 -24.24 15.86
CA LYS A 30 13.58 -24.27 14.73
C LYS A 30 12.92 -24.77 13.43
N ILE A 31 11.77 -25.44 13.53
CA ILE A 31 11.06 -25.98 12.37
C ILE A 31 10.19 -24.88 11.74
N CYS A 32 10.13 -24.87 10.41
CA CYS A 32 9.29 -23.93 9.70
C CYS A 32 7.81 -24.33 9.78
N ARG A 33 7.08 -23.69 10.69
CA ARG A 33 5.63 -23.88 10.85
C ARG A 33 4.86 -23.65 9.55
N SER A 34 5.30 -22.67 8.75
CA SER A 34 4.71 -22.34 7.45
C SER A 34 4.90 -23.45 6.41
N PHE A 35 6.00 -24.21 6.50
CA PHE A 35 6.23 -25.38 5.64
C PHE A 35 5.40 -26.60 6.08
N LEU A 36 5.18 -26.77 7.38
CA LEU A 36 4.36 -27.86 7.91
C LEU A 36 2.89 -27.74 7.52
N VAL A 37 2.32 -26.54 7.60
CA VAL A 37 0.90 -26.29 7.31
C VAL A 37 0.62 -26.22 5.81
N GLY A 38 1.58 -25.73 5.03
CA GLY A 38 1.37 -25.50 3.62
C GLY A 38 2.69 -25.36 2.86
N THR A 39 2.87 -24.21 2.25
CA THR A 39 4.08 -23.91 1.48
C THR A 39 4.76 -22.68 2.06
N CYS A 40 6.06 -22.79 2.29
CA CYS A 40 6.84 -21.70 2.88
C CYS A 40 7.00 -20.57 1.85
N PRO A 41 6.73 -19.30 2.22
CA PRO A 41 6.97 -18.15 1.35
C PRO A 41 8.39 -18.05 0.82
N HIS A 42 9.39 -18.43 1.63
CA HIS A 42 10.80 -18.44 1.21
C HIS A 42 11.09 -19.43 0.08
N ASP A 43 10.37 -20.57 0.04
CA ASP A 43 10.55 -21.59 -1.00
C ASP A 43 9.83 -21.19 -2.30
N LEU A 44 8.66 -20.55 -2.17
CA LEU A 44 7.85 -20.07 -3.29
C LEU A 44 8.58 -19.02 -4.14
N PHE A 45 9.35 -18.15 -3.51
CA PHE A 45 10.03 -17.03 -4.17
C PHE A 45 11.51 -17.28 -4.47
N THR A 46 11.98 -18.52 -4.36
CA THR A 46 13.37 -18.87 -4.72
C THR A 46 13.68 -18.53 -6.19
N ASN A 47 14.84 -17.92 -6.43
CA ASN A 47 15.29 -17.48 -7.76
C ASN A 47 14.37 -16.45 -8.43
N THR A 48 13.62 -15.67 -7.65
CA THR A 48 12.81 -14.58 -8.17
C THR A 48 13.38 -13.21 -7.80
N LYS A 49 12.84 -12.13 -8.38
CA LYS A 49 13.24 -10.75 -8.00
C LYS A 49 12.91 -10.40 -6.54
N GLN A 50 12.11 -11.22 -5.86
CA GLN A 50 11.70 -11.04 -4.47
C GLN A 50 12.21 -12.20 -3.61
N ASP A 51 13.38 -12.74 -3.95
CA ASP A 51 13.97 -13.83 -3.20
C ASP A 51 14.34 -13.36 -1.78
N LEU A 52 13.73 -14.01 -0.79
CA LEU A 52 13.97 -13.78 0.63
C LEU A 52 15.19 -14.55 1.14
N GLY A 53 15.83 -15.35 0.27
CA GLY A 53 16.92 -16.25 0.60
C GLY A 53 16.44 -17.57 1.21
N PRO A 54 17.39 -18.46 1.54
CA PRO A 54 17.07 -19.75 2.15
C PRO A 54 16.33 -19.53 3.48
N CYS A 55 15.33 -20.38 3.75
CA CYS A 55 14.54 -20.24 4.97
C CYS A 55 15.46 -20.37 6.21
N PRO A 56 15.35 -19.46 7.20
CA PRO A 56 16.12 -19.56 8.45
C PRO A 56 15.68 -20.74 9.32
N LYS A 57 14.52 -21.34 9.01
CA LYS A 57 13.93 -22.47 9.72
C LYS A 57 14.10 -23.73 8.90
N ILE A 58 14.18 -24.88 9.58
CA ILE A 58 14.38 -26.18 8.94
C ILE A 58 13.08 -26.61 8.26
N HIS A 59 13.18 -26.96 6.98
CA HIS A 59 12.12 -27.62 6.22
C HIS A 59 12.39 -29.13 6.26
N SER A 60 11.41 -29.89 6.73
CA SER A 60 11.51 -31.35 6.82
C SER A 60 10.18 -31.95 6.34
N GLU A 61 10.25 -32.72 5.26
CA GLU A 61 9.13 -33.44 4.68
C GLU A 61 8.49 -34.48 5.62
N PRO A 62 9.24 -35.28 6.40
CA PRO A 62 8.59 -36.26 7.29
C PRO A 62 7.66 -35.60 8.31
N LEU A 63 8.09 -34.50 8.95
CA LEU A 63 7.26 -33.78 9.91
C LEU A 63 6.02 -33.14 9.27
N LYS A 64 6.07 -32.80 7.97
CA LYS A 64 4.91 -32.32 7.24
C LYS A 64 3.87 -33.43 7.07
N THR A 65 4.30 -34.64 6.70
CA THR A 65 3.39 -35.79 6.61
C THR A 65 2.81 -36.18 7.97
N GLU A 66 3.58 -36.05 9.05
CA GLU A 66 3.08 -36.24 10.42
C GLU A 66 2.01 -35.19 10.79
N PHE A 67 2.18 -33.93 10.38
CA PHE A 67 1.17 -32.89 10.61
C PHE A 67 -0.11 -33.14 9.80
N GLU A 68 0.01 -33.56 8.54
CA GLU A 68 -1.13 -33.84 7.65
C GLU A 68 -1.93 -35.07 8.11
N THR A 69 -1.26 -36.08 8.65
CA THR A 69 -1.90 -37.28 9.22
C THR A 69 -2.48 -37.07 10.62
N ALA A 70 -2.09 -36.01 11.32
CA ALA A 70 -2.59 -35.69 12.65
C ALA A 70 -4.08 -35.29 12.66
N ALA A 71 -4.79 -35.72 13.71
CA ALA A 71 -6.21 -35.43 13.88
C ALA A 71 -6.48 -33.91 14.04
N PRO A 72 -7.63 -33.39 13.57
CA PRO A 72 -8.01 -31.97 13.72
C PRO A 72 -7.83 -31.35 15.11
N PRO A 73 -8.17 -32.03 16.24
CA PRO A 73 -7.97 -31.44 17.58
C PRO A 73 -6.49 -31.26 17.93
N GLN A 74 -5.61 -32.11 17.40
CA GLN A 74 -4.17 -32.01 17.65
C GLN A 74 -3.54 -30.88 16.84
N ARG A 75 -4.02 -30.65 15.61
CA ARG A 75 -3.66 -29.49 14.78
C ARG A 75 -4.08 -28.16 15.42
N GLN A 76 -5.30 -28.14 15.99
CA GLN A 76 -5.80 -26.96 16.69
C GLN A 76 -5.01 -26.68 17.99
N LYS A 77 -4.57 -27.73 18.70
CA LYS A 77 -3.73 -27.60 19.91
C LYS A 77 -2.35 -27.01 19.61
N TRP A 78 -1.78 -27.32 18.45
CA TRP A 78 -0.48 -26.76 18.03
C TRP A 78 -0.57 -25.33 17.51
N GLY A 79 -1.72 -24.93 16.95
CA GLY A 79 -1.95 -23.55 16.51
C GLY A 79 -1.06 -23.10 15.35
N PHE A 80 -0.38 -24.02 14.64
CA PHE A 80 0.52 -23.68 13.53
C PHE A 80 -0.20 -23.00 12.36
N GLU A 81 -1.48 -23.30 12.18
CA GLU A 81 -2.34 -22.65 11.18
C GLU A 81 -2.46 -21.14 11.41
N TYR A 82 -2.50 -20.73 12.68
CA TYR A 82 -2.59 -19.32 13.05
C TYR A 82 -1.27 -18.58 12.79
N ASP A 83 -0.14 -19.21 13.15
CA ASP A 83 1.20 -18.68 12.82
C ASP A 83 1.39 -18.56 11.30
N TYR A 84 0.94 -19.56 10.54
CA TYR A 84 0.99 -19.53 9.08
C TYR A 84 0.11 -18.43 8.49
N MET A 85 -1.12 -18.26 8.97
CA MET A 85 -2.00 -17.17 8.55
C MET A 85 -1.40 -15.80 8.83
N ARG A 86 -0.79 -15.61 10.00
CA ARG A 86 -0.09 -14.36 10.38
C ARG A 86 1.07 -14.06 9.44
N ASP A 87 1.87 -15.07 9.10
CA ASP A 87 3.00 -14.89 8.18
C ASP A 87 2.52 -14.60 6.75
N LEU A 88 1.49 -15.31 6.26
CA LEU A 88 0.84 -15.00 4.96
C LEU A 88 0.33 -13.56 4.92
N GLN A 89 -0.35 -13.12 5.97
CA GLN A 89 -0.88 -11.76 6.05
C GLN A 89 0.23 -10.71 5.92
N LYS A 90 1.37 -10.88 6.60
CA LYS A 90 2.50 -9.95 6.49
C LYS A 90 3.00 -9.81 5.04
N TYR A 91 3.18 -10.94 4.34
CA TYR A 91 3.66 -10.92 2.96
C TYR A 91 2.62 -10.36 1.98
N ILE A 92 1.33 -10.64 2.22
CA ILE A 92 0.23 -10.07 1.41
C ILE A 92 0.14 -8.55 1.64
N ASP A 93 0.22 -8.09 2.88
CA ASP A 93 0.18 -6.66 3.22
C ASP A 93 1.38 -5.91 2.64
N GLU A 94 2.57 -6.50 2.66
CA GLU A 94 3.74 -5.94 1.99
C GLU A 94 3.56 -5.87 0.47
N CYS A 95 3.00 -6.91 -0.15
CA CYS A 95 2.64 -6.90 -1.57
C CYS A 95 1.62 -5.80 -1.90
N ASN A 96 0.56 -5.66 -1.09
CA ASN A 96 -0.46 -4.63 -1.26
C ASN A 96 0.13 -3.23 -1.14
N ARG A 97 0.98 -2.97 -0.14
CA ARG A 97 1.69 -1.68 -0.01
C ARG A 97 2.53 -1.38 -1.25
N ARG A 98 3.20 -2.38 -1.81
CA ARG A 98 3.98 -2.22 -3.05
C ARG A 98 3.09 -1.94 -4.26
N ILE A 99 1.94 -2.61 -4.36
CA ILE A 99 0.93 -2.34 -5.38
C ILE A 99 0.44 -0.89 -5.26
N ASP A 100 0.07 -0.44 -4.07
CA ASP A 100 -0.39 0.93 -3.82
C ASP A 100 0.66 1.97 -4.21
N VAL A 101 1.94 1.76 -3.85
CA VAL A 101 3.02 2.66 -4.22
C VAL A 101 3.24 2.68 -5.73
N ALA A 102 3.15 1.53 -6.39
CA ALA A 102 3.29 1.43 -7.85
C ALA A 102 2.09 2.06 -8.57
N GLN A 103 0.87 1.87 -8.07
CA GLN A 103 -0.34 2.49 -8.58
C GLN A 103 -0.27 4.01 -8.42
N ARG A 104 0.10 4.53 -7.24
CA ARG A 104 0.28 5.98 -7.00
C ARG A 104 1.34 6.62 -7.89
N ARG A 105 2.37 5.86 -8.31
CA ARG A 105 3.37 6.35 -9.29
C ARG A 105 2.79 6.47 -10.69
N LEU A 106 1.81 5.64 -11.05
CA LEU A 106 1.12 5.68 -12.33
C LEU A 106 -0.07 6.65 -12.34
N GLU A 107 -0.73 6.83 -11.21
CA GLU A 107 -1.81 7.79 -11.05
C GLU A 107 -1.26 9.21 -11.18
N LYS A 108 -1.93 10.01 -12.02
CA LYS A 108 -1.64 11.44 -12.10
C LYS A 108 -1.92 12.05 -10.74
N THR A 109 -0.99 12.86 -10.24
CA THR A 109 -1.23 13.57 -8.99
C THR A 109 -2.51 14.41 -9.13
N PRO A 110 -3.31 14.54 -8.06
CA PRO A 110 -4.51 15.40 -8.11
C PRO A 110 -4.16 16.85 -8.48
N ASP A 111 -2.91 17.28 -8.23
CA ASP A 111 -2.39 18.58 -8.65
C ASP A 111 -2.21 18.70 -10.16
N GLU A 112 -1.66 17.67 -10.83
CA GLU A 112 -1.60 17.64 -12.30
C GLU A 112 -2.99 17.67 -12.95
N ILE A 113 -3.97 16.97 -12.36
CA ILE A 113 -5.35 16.98 -12.83
C ILE A 113 -5.96 18.39 -12.65
N ARG A 114 -5.73 19.03 -11.50
CA ARG A 114 -6.17 20.40 -11.24
C ARG A 114 -5.54 21.40 -12.21
N GLN A 115 -4.23 21.31 -12.46
CA GLN A 115 -3.52 22.16 -13.41
C GLN A 115 -4.04 21.98 -14.84
N THR A 116 -4.26 20.74 -15.26
CA THR A 116 -4.85 20.44 -16.58
C THR A 116 -6.24 21.04 -16.72
N ASN A 117 -7.10 20.88 -15.72
CA ASN A 117 -8.46 21.45 -15.74
C ASN A 117 -8.46 22.99 -15.72
N ALA A 118 -7.52 23.61 -15.00
CA ALA A 118 -7.36 25.06 -14.98
C ALA A 118 -6.94 25.60 -16.35
N LEU A 119 -5.98 24.95 -17.02
CA LEU A 119 -5.55 25.31 -18.37
C LEU A 119 -6.66 25.10 -19.40
N LEU A 120 -7.40 23.99 -19.32
CA LEU A 120 -8.57 23.76 -20.19
C LEU A 120 -9.63 24.86 -20.02
N LYS A 121 -9.89 25.30 -18.79
CA LYS A 121 -10.81 26.41 -18.52
C LYS A 121 -10.29 27.72 -19.12
N GLN A 122 -9.00 28.05 -18.92
CA GLN A 122 -8.40 29.26 -19.50
C GLN A 122 -8.45 29.27 -21.03
N ILE A 123 -8.16 28.13 -21.68
CA ILE A 123 -8.25 27.99 -23.14
C ILE A 123 -9.70 28.17 -23.61
N SER A 124 -10.69 27.63 -22.88
CA SER A 124 -12.11 27.80 -23.19
C SER A 124 -12.55 29.26 -23.05
N ASP A 125 -12.16 29.93 -21.97
CA ASP A 125 -12.50 31.34 -21.72
C ASP A 125 -11.85 32.27 -22.77
N LEU A 126 -10.57 32.04 -23.11
CA LEU A 126 -9.89 32.76 -24.20
C LEU A 126 -10.56 32.51 -25.57
N SER A 127 -11.00 31.28 -25.84
CA SER A 127 -11.70 30.96 -27.10
C SER A 127 -13.00 31.72 -27.23
N LYS A 128 -13.81 31.78 -26.16
CA LYS A 128 -15.04 32.57 -26.13
C LYS A 128 -14.76 34.06 -26.31
N SER A 129 -13.72 34.59 -25.66
CA SER A 129 -13.32 36.00 -25.80
C SER A 129 -12.87 36.34 -27.22
N ILE A 130 -12.17 35.41 -27.89
CA ILE A 130 -11.77 35.57 -29.30
C ILE A 130 -13.01 35.57 -30.19
N GLU A 131 -13.93 34.62 -29.99
CA GLU A 131 -15.19 34.55 -30.76
C GLU A 131 -16.05 35.81 -30.60
N SER A 132 -16.23 36.30 -29.36
CA SER A 132 -16.99 37.53 -29.11
C SER A 132 -16.33 38.76 -29.71
N GLY A 133 -15.01 38.89 -29.58
CA GLY A 133 -14.28 40.02 -30.14
C GLY A 133 -14.32 40.03 -31.68
N LEU A 134 -14.28 38.85 -32.33
CA LEU A 134 -14.35 38.77 -33.79
C LEU A 134 -15.69 39.28 -34.32
N LEU A 135 -16.78 39.00 -33.58
CA LEU A 135 -18.10 39.57 -33.87
C LEU A 135 -18.14 41.09 -33.67
N GLU A 136 -17.52 41.60 -32.60
CA GLU A 136 -17.41 43.06 -32.38
C GLU A 136 -16.65 43.77 -33.51
N ILE A 137 -15.55 43.18 -33.99
CA ILE A 137 -14.80 43.73 -35.14
C ILE A 137 -15.68 43.76 -36.40
N GLN A 138 -16.48 42.72 -36.63
CA GLN A 138 -17.39 42.67 -37.77
C GLN A 138 -18.42 43.80 -37.71
N ILE A 139 -19.02 44.04 -36.55
CA ILE A 139 -20.00 45.12 -36.33
C ILE A 139 -19.34 46.50 -36.49
N LEU A 140 -18.16 46.72 -35.91
CA LEU A 140 -17.42 47.98 -36.05
C LEU A 140 -17.00 48.25 -37.51
N GLY A 141 -16.72 47.18 -38.26
CA GLY A 141 -16.46 47.24 -39.70
C GLY A 141 -17.69 47.68 -40.50
N GLU A 142 -18.88 47.16 -40.18
CA GLU A 142 -20.16 47.58 -40.78
C GLU A 142 -20.52 49.03 -40.46
N GLN A 143 -20.14 49.51 -39.26
CA GLN A 143 -20.34 50.90 -38.83
C GLN A 143 -19.27 51.87 -39.38
N ALA A 144 -18.32 51.38 -40.17
CA ALA A 144 -17.19 52.14 -40.72
C ALA A 144 -16.27 52.81 -39.65
N GLU A 145 -16.29 52.32 -38.41
CA GLU A 145 -15.39 52.78 -37.34
C GLU A 145 -14.03 52.06 -37.39
N VAL A 146 -13.26 52.34 -38.44
CA VAL A 146 -12.02 51.63 -38.78
C VAL A 146 -10.96 51.71 -37.66
N SER A 147 -10.81 52.88 -37.02
CA SER A 147 -9.81 53.06 -35.95
C SER A 147 -10.06 52.13 -34.76
N ARG A 148 -11.32 52.02 -34.31
CA ARG A 148 -11.69 51.16 -33.17
C ARG A 148 -11.66 49.68 -33.53
N ALA A 149 -12.04 49.32 -34.76
CA ALA A 149 -11.91 47.96 -35.26
C ALA A 149 -10.45 47.48 -35.25
N TYR A 150 -9.49 48.36 -35.58
CA TYR A 150 -8.06 48.04 -35.54
C TYR A 150 -7.52 47.82 -34.12
N GLU A 151 -8.00 48.61 -33.14
CA GLU A 151 -7.61 48.44 -31.73
C GLU A 151 -8.12 47.10 -31.16
N GLU A 152 -9.38 46.75 -31.42
CA GLU A 152 -9.94 45.46 -30.99
C GLU A 152 -9.28 44.28 -31.72
N PHE A 153 -8.95 44.43 -33.00
CA PHE A 153 -8.18 43.42 -33.74
C PHE A 153 -6.82 43.13 -33.11
N PHE A 154 -6.11 44.17 -32.64
CA PHE A 154 -4.83 43.97 -31.96
C PHE A 154 -5.00 43.22 -30.62
N ARG A 155 -6.04 43.55 -29.84
CA ARG A 155 -6.37 42.84 -28.58
C ARG A 155 -6.67 41.37 -28.82
N ILE A 156 -7.48 41.05 -29.83
CA ILE A 156 -7.81 39.66 -30.17
C ILE A 156 -6.57 38.91 -30.65
N ARG A 157 -5.74 39.53 -31.47
CA ARG A 157 -4.49 38.90 -31.93
C ARG A 157 -3.58 38.54 -30.75
N GLN A 158 -3.52 39.41 -29.73
CA GLN A 158 -2.81 39.12 -28.49
C GLN A 158 -3.47 37.96 -27.72
N ALA A 159 -4.80 37.95 -27.59
CA ALA A 159 -5.55 36.86 -26.99
C ALA A 159 -5.32 35.52 -27.71
N MET A 160 -5.29 35.50 -29.05
CA MET A 160 -4.97 34.32 -29.86
C MET A 160 -3.56 33.80 -29.57
N GLN A 161 -2.58 34.71 -29.42
CA GLN A 161 -1.21 34.33 -29.09
C GLN A 161 -1.12 33.72 -27.69
N THR A 162 -1.78 34.31 -26.69
CA THR A 162 -1.85 33.74 -25.34
C THR A 162 -2.56 32.37 -25.31
N LYS A 163 -3.61 32.19 -26.12
CA LYS A 163 -4.29 30.90 -26.28
C LYS A 163 -3.33 29.85 -26.84
N ALA A 164 -2.57 30.17 -27.89
CA ALA A 164 -1.60 29.26 -28.48
C ALA A 164 -0.48 28.87 -27.49
N GLU A 165 -0.03 29.81 -26.65
CA GLU A 165 0.93 29.54 -25.57
C GLU A 165 0.34 28.59 -24.51
N LYS A 166 -0.91 28.81 -24.10
CA LYS A 166 -1.63 27.95 -23.13
C LYS A 166 -1.92 26.56 -23.67
N GLU A 167 -2.25 26.44 -24.95
CA GLU A 167 -2.40 25.15 -25.64
C GLU A 167 -1.07 24.40 -25.72
N LYS A 168 0.04 25.12 -25.96
CA LYS A 168 1.39 24.53 -25.94
C LYS A 168 1.78 24.08 -24.54
N GLU A 169 1.44 24.85 -23.51
CA GLU A 169 1.64 24.49 -22.09
C GLU A 169 0.82 23.24 -21.71
N LEU A 170 -0.45 23.18 -22.12
CA LEU A 170 -1.30 22.01 -21.92
C LEU A 170 -0.76 20.79 -22.66
N LYS A 171 -0.26 20.95 -23.88
CA LYS A 171 0.38 19.87 -24.63
C LYS A 171 1.68 19.41 -23.95
N ALA A 172 2.50 20.32 -23.46
CA ALA A 172 3.73 19.99 -22.73
C ALA A 172 3.44 19.26 -21.41
N LEU A 173 2.43 19.67 -20.65
CA LEU A 173 1.95 18.94 -19.46
C LEU A 173 1.37 17.58 -19.86
N SER A 174 0.61 17.52 -20.96
CA SER A 174 0.06 16.28 -21.48
C SER A 174 1.13 15.33 -22.02
N ASP A 175 2.27 15.82 -22.51
CA ASP A 175 3.38 15.03 -23.04
C ASP A 175 4.35 14.60 -21.91
N THR A 176 4.53 15.45 -20.90
CA THR A 176 5.26 15.13 -19.66
C THR A 176 4.49 14.10 -18.83
N SER A 177 3.17 14.24 -18.75
CA SER A 177 2.22 13.24 -18.22
C SER A 177 1.68 12.30 -19.31
N GLY A 178 2.40 12.21 -20.44
CA GLY A 178 1.97 11.62 -21.71
C GLY A 178 2.64 10.32 -22.10
N PRO A 179 2.40 9.81 -23.33
CA PRO A 179 2.43 8.40 -23.71
C PRO A 179 3.83 7.74 -23.79
N SER A 180 4.86 8.36 -23.20
CA SER A 180 6.24 7.85 -23.21
C SER A 180 6.47 6.66 -22.26
N GLY A 181 5.54 6.37 -21.33
CA GLY A 181 5.59 5.12 -20.56
C GLY A 181 4.53 4.96 -19.48
N HIS A 182 4.15 6.04 -18.79
CA HIS A 182 3.30 5.93 -17.58
C HIS A 182 1.84 5.51 -17.89
N GLN A 183 1.21 6.01 -18.96
CA GLN A 183 -0.19 5.63 -19.27
C GLN A 183 -0.36 4.30 -20.02
N LYS A 184 0.73 3.75 -20.56
CA LYS A 184 0.70 2.44 -21.24
C LYS A 184 0.87 1.29 -20.26
N LEU A 185 1.42 1.58 -19.07
CA LEU A 185 1.67 0.59 -18.04
C LEU A 185 0.49 0.52 -17.07
N GLN A 186 0.18 -0.69 -16.66
CA GLN A 186 -0.76 -1.05 -15.62
C GLN A 186 0.00 -1.89 -14.58
N VAL A 187 -0.32 -1.73 -13.31
CA VAL A 187 0.21 -2.62 -12.27
C VAL A 187 -0.69 -3.84 -12.14
N CYS A 188 -0.09 -5.03 -12.02
CA CYS A 188 -0.83 -6.25 -11.68
C CYS A 188 -1.24 -6.26 -10.21
N ASP A 189 -2.53 -6.46 -9.94
CA ASP A 189 -3.11 -6.45 -8.59
C ASP A 189 -2.71 -7.67 -7.73
N VAL A 190 -2.10 -8.69 -8.33
CA VAL A 190 -1.67 -9.90 -7.60
C VAL A 190 -0.23 -9.75 -7.13
N CYS A 191 0.69 -9.38 -8.03
CA CYS A 191 2.13 -9.42 -7.76
C CYS A 191 2.84 -8.06 -7.86
N GLY A 192 2.11 -6.97 -8.16
CA GLY A 192 2.63 -5.60 -8.16
C GLY A 192 3.67 -5.28 -9.25
N ALA A 193 3.75 -6.09 -10.31
CA ALA A 193 4.62 -5.81 -11.45
C ALA A 193 3.94 -4.88 -12.46
N TYR A 194 4.74 -4.10 -13.19
CA TYR A 194 4.25 -3.30 -14.32
C TYR A 194 4.06 -4.17 -15.57
N LEU A 195 2.87 -4.09 -16.17
CA LEU A 195 2.49 -4.72 -17.43
C LEU A 195 2.11 -3.63 -18.42
N SER A 196 2.44 -3.79 -19.70
CA SER A 196 1.93 -2.87 -20.72
C SER A 196 0.54 -3.33 -21.18
N ARG A 197 -0.41 -2.40 -21.32
CA ARG A 197 -1.71 -2.67 -21.95
C ARG A 197 -1.61 -3.02 -23.43
N LEU A 198 -0.49 -2.68 -24.06
CA LEU A 198 -0.22 -2.94 -25.48
C LEU A 198 0.58 -4.24 -25.70
N ASP A 199 0.84 -5.00 -24.64
CA ASP A 199 1.54 -6.27 -24.77
C ASP A 199 0.65 -7.36 -25.39
N ASN A 200 1.27 -8.28 -26.14
CA ASN A 200 0.61 -9.45 -26.72
C ASN A 200 0.21 -10.46 -25.64
N ASP A 201 -0.90 -11.17 -25.83
CA ASP A 201 -1.42 -12.22 -24.95
C ASP A 201 -0.37 -13.26 -24.54
N ARG A 202 0.56 -13.61 -25.45
CA ARG A 202 1.67 -14.52 -25.12
C ARG A 202 2.54 -13.98 -23.97
N ARG A 203 2.87 -12.69 -24.00
CA ARG A 203 3.70 -12.05 -22.96
C ARG A 203 2.92 -11.89 -21.64
N LEU A 204 1.62 -11.64 -21.73
CA LEU A 204 0.74 -11.65 -20.56
C LEU A 204 0.64 -13.05 -19.94
N ALA A 205 0.56 -14.10 -20.75
CA ALA A 205 0.59 -15.48 -20.28
C ALA A 205 1.90 -15.79 -19.54
N ASP A 206 3.06 -15.42 -20.08
CA ASP A 206 4.35 -15.60 -19.41
C ASP A 206 4.40 -14.90 -18.03
N HIS A 207 3.70 -13.78 -17.89
CA HIS A 207 3.51 -13.12 -16.59
C HIS A 207 2.62 -13.93 -15.64
N PHE A 208 1.44 -14.37 -16.09
CA PHE A 208 0.48 -15.10 -15.25
C PHE A 208 0.97 -16.49 -14.83
N TYR A 209 1.72 -17.17 -15.69
CA TYR A 209 2.39 -18.45 -15.39
C TYR A 209 3.74 -18.27 -14.69
N GLY A 210 4.17 -17.03 -14.45
CA GLY A 210 5.37 -16.74 -13.70
C GLY A 210 5.25 -17.17 -12.24
N LYS A 211 6.35 -17.68 -11.67
CA LYS A 211 6.43 -18.12 -10.27
C LYS A 211 5.97 -17.05 -9.28
N MET A 212 6.29 -15.78 -9.57
CA MET A 212 5.86 -14.64 -8.76
C MET A 212 4.33 -14.48 -8.71
N HIS A 213 3.68 -14.52 -9.87
CA HIS A 213 2.24 -14.33 -9.97
C HIS A 213 1.51 -15.51 -9.34
N LEU A 214 1.88 -16.74 -9.71
CA LEU A 214 1.29 -17.96 -9.14
C LEU A 214 1.53 -18.07 -7.64
N GLY A 215 2.72 -17.70 -7.14
CA GLY A 215 3.03 -17.72 -5.72
C GLY A 215 2.11 -16.79 -4.91
N TYR A 216 1.98 -15.54 -5.32
CA TYR A 216 1.06 -14.61 -4.66
C TYR A 216 -0.41 -14.97 -4.84
N ALA A 217 -0.81 -15.50 -6.00
CA ALA A 217 -2.17 -15.98 -6.23
C ALA A 217 -2.51 -17.15 -5.29
N GLN A 218 -1.58 -18.08 -5.11
CA GLN A 218 -1.74 -19.20 -4.17
C GLN A 218 -1.80 -18.69 -2.72
N MET A 219 -0.92 -17.77 -2.32
CA MET A 219 -0.95 -17.18 -0.96
C MET A 219 -2.25 -16.44 -0.66
N ARG A 220 -2.78 -15.67 -1.62
CA ARG A 220 -4.07 -14.98 -1.45
C ARG A 220 -5.21 -15.99 -1.34
N LYS A 221 -5.25 -17.02 -2.20
CA LYS A 221 -6.24 -18.11 -2.12
C LYS A 221 -6.18 -18.87 -0.80
N THR A 222 -4.99 -19.24 -0.32
CA THR A 222 -4.84 -19.95 0.95
C THR A 222 -5.23 -19.07 2.13
N TYR A 223 -4.83 -17.80 2.13
CA TYR A 223 -5.28 -16.83 3.12
C TYR A 223 -6.81 -16.67 3.12
N ASP A 224 -7.43 -16.60 1.95
CA ASP A 224 -8.89 -16.47 1.82
C ASP A 224 -9.66 -17.72 2.28
N ALA A 225 -9.09 -18.91 2.08
CA ALA A 225 -9.66 -20.19 2.52
C ALA A 225 -9.74 -20.32 4.06
N PHE A 226 -8.88 -19.63 4.82
CA PHE A 226 -8.97 -19.68 6.29
C PHE A 226 -10.26 -19.00 6.80
N PRO A 227 -10.95 -19.61 7.79
CA PRO A 227 -12.20 -19.10 8.32
C PRO A 227 -12.04 -17.68 8.89
N LYS A 228 -13.05 -16.84 8.65
CA LYS A 228 -13.07 -15.43 9.08
C LYS A 228 -12.91 -15.25 10.60
N GLU A 229 -13.24 -16.27 11.38
CA GLU A 229 -13.07 -16.30 12.84
C GLU A 229 -11.59 -16.28 13.25
N MET A 230 -10.74 -17.06 12.56
CA MET A 230 -9.28 -17.00 12.79
C MET A 230 -8.68 -15.66 12.33
N LYS A 231 -9.24 -15.03 11.30
CA LYS A 231 -8.81 -13.70 10.82
C LYS A 231 -9.13 -12.57 11.79
N ARG A 232 -10.16 -12.74 12.63
CA ARG A 232 -10.62 -11.74 13.61
C ARG A 232 -9.98 -11.90 14.99
N SER A 233 -9.55 -13.11 15.35
CA SER A 233 -8.75 -13.35 16.55
C SER A 233 -7.34 -12.76 16.38
N ARG A 234 -7.20 -11.45 16.57
CA ARG A 234 -5.98 -10.93 17.18
C ARG A 234 -5.94 -11.49 18.61
N PRO A 235 -4.84 -12.07 19.11
CA PRO A 235 -4.71 -12.24 20.55
C PRO A 235 -4.63 -10.80 21.07
N SER A 236 -5.64 -10.38 21.83
CA SER A 236 -5.56 -9.13 22.56
C SER A 236 -4.24 -9.12 23.32
N ALA A 237 -3.46 -8.05 23.17
CA ALA A 237 -2.25 -7.81 23.94
C ALA A 237 -2.55 -7.51 25.43
N ASP A 238 -3.76 -7.81 25.90
CA ASP A 238 -4.27 -7.49 27.23
C ASP A 238 -4.04 -8.61 28.26
N ASP A 239 -3.57 -9.80 27.85
CA ASP A 239 -3.30 -10.93 28.75
C ASP A 239 -1.82 -11.06 29.19
N MET A 240 -1.00 -10.01 29.01
CA MET A 240 0.43 -10.00 29.39
C MET A 240 0.77 -9.06 30.57
N ASP A 241 -0.22 -8.59 31.33
CA ASP A 241 0.03 -7.68 32.47
C ASP A 241 -0.69 -8.09 33.77
N HIS A 242 -0.70 -9.38 34.10
CA HIS A 242 -1.22 -9.90 35.38
C HIS A 242 -0.20 -10.77 36.13
N ASN A 243 1.09 -10.38 36.11
CA ASN A 243 2.06 -10.99 37.04
C ASN A 243 3.17 -10.04 37.52
N SER A 244 2.81 -8.81 37.88
CA SER A 244 3.66 -7.94 38.72
C SER A 244 3.02 -7.80 40.10
N ALA A 245 3.61 -8.50 41.08
CA ALA A 245 3.22 -8.46 42.49
C ALA A 245 3.15 -7.04 43.05
N PRO A 246 2.22 -6.73 43.98
CA PRO A 246 2.08 -5.39 44.53
C PRO A 246 3.19 -5.13 45.53
N ARG A 247 4.16 -4.27 45.17
CA ARG A 247 5.07 -3.68 46.16
C ARG A 247 4.25 -2.73 47.04
N ARG A 248 3.98 -3.17 48.27
CA ARG A 248 3.55 -2.33 49.39
C ARG A 248 4.45 -1.09 49.47
N TYR A 249 3.88 0.08 49.26
CA TYR A 249 4.49 1.34 49.64
C TYR A 249 4.04 1.65 51.08
N ASP A 250 4.91 1.30 52.02
CA ASP A 250 4.79 1.65 53.44
C ASP A 250 5.26 3.10 53.60
N GLY A 251 4.38 3.95 54.13
CA GLY A 251 4.69 5.34 54.44
C GLY A 251 5.48 5.44 55.74
N GLY A 252 6.68 6.01 55.67
CA GLY A 252 7.54 6.31 56.81
C GLY A 252 8.04 7.76 56.78
N TYR A 253 7.74 8.48 57.86
CA TYR A 253 8.12 9.85 58.19
C TYR A 253 9.65 10.10 58.26
N GLY A 254 10.06 11.36 58.02
CA GLY A 254 11.39 11.92 58.36
C GLY A 254 11.70 13.12 57.45
N ASP A 255 11.27 14.35 57.78
CA ASP A 255 11.99 15.36 58.57
C ASP A 255 13.38 15.74 58.04
N GLY A 256 13.59 17.05 57.81
CA GLY A 256 14.92 17.68 57.86
C GLY A 256 15.51 18.27 56.57
N GLY A 257 15.19 19.55 56.31
CA GLY A 257 16.25 20.58 56.29
C GLY A 257 16.96 20.98 54.97
N TYR A 258 16.95 22.30 54.76
CA TYR A 258 17.95 23.23 54.17
C TYR A 258 18.15 23.39 52.64
N GLY A 259 17.75 24.60 52.17
CA GLY A 259 18.51 25.53 51.28
C GLY A 259 18.66 25.18 49.79
N GLY A 260 18.44 26.04 48.81
CA GLY A 260 18.16 27.47 48.74
C GLY A 260 18.52 28.00 47.32
N ARG A 261 17.86 29.09 46.89
CA ARG A 261 18.13 29.94 45.70
C ARG A 261 17.90 29.31 44.31
N GLY A 262 17.25 29.97 43.34
CA GLY A 262 16.66 31.31 43.26
C GLY A 262 16.31 31.67 41.80
N GLY A 263 15.39 32.63 41.64
CA GLY A 263 15.11 33.41 40.41
C GLY A 263 14.18 32.75 39.38
N GLY A 264 13.01 33.26 38.98
CA GLY A 264 12.40 34.59 39.16
C GLY A 264 12.42 35.41 37.86
N TYR A 265 11.41 35.24 36.99
CA TYR A 265 10.82 36.27 36.10
C TYR A 265 9.55 35.68 35.43
N GLY A 266 8.35 36.19 35.74
CA GLY A 266 7.61 37.18 34.92
C GLY A 266 6.65 36.44 33.95
N GLY A 267 5.33 36.56 33.95
CA GLY A 267 4.44 37.66 34.34
C GLY A 267 3.64 38.10 33.11
N ARG A 268 2.41 37.58 32.93
CA ARG A 268 1.26 38.03 32.08
C ARG A 268 0.47 36.78 31.67
N GLY A 269 -0.83 36.64 31.86
CA GLY A 269 -1.91 37.62 31.94
C GLY A 269 -2.93 37.25 30.86
N GLY A 270 -4.20 37.05 31.24
CA GLY A 270 -5.32 37.02 30.30
C GLY A 270 -6.20 35.77 30.38
N GLY A 271 -7.25 35.85 31.22
CA GLY A 271 -8.38 34.93 31.16
C GLY A 271 -9.35 35.25 30.01
N ARG A 272 -10.08 34.23 29.58
CA ARG A 272 -11.42 34.20 28.95
C ARG A 272 -11.71 32.70 28.70
N GLY A 273 -12.75 32.04 29.19
CA GLY A 273 -14.06 32.50 29.61
C GLY A 273 -15.10 32.20 28.51
N GLY A 274 -15.81 31.08 28.63
CA GLY A 274 -17.07 30.76 27.91
C GLY A 274 -16.91 30.23 26.47
N PHE A 275 -17.74 29.37 25.90
CA PHE A 275 -19.09 28.92 26.22
C PHE A 275 -19.32 27.53 25.57
N ARG A 276 -19.98 26.63 26.29
CA ARG A 276 -20.57 25.39 25.75
C ARG A 276 -21.88 25.74 25.04
N GLY A 277 -21.98 25.48 23.73
CA GLY A 277 -23.22 25.57 22.96
C GLY A 277 -23.65 24.19 22.47
N ARG A 278 -24.55 23.54 23.21
CA ARG A 278 -25.16 22.24 22.88
C ARG A 278 -26.44 22.50 22.08
N GLY A 279 -26.36 22.48 20.75
CA GLY A 279 -27.53 22.59 19.87
C GLY A 279 -28.30 21.28 19.79
N ARG A 280 -29.44 21.20 20.48
CA ARG A 280 -30.47 20.18 20.29
C ARG A 280 -31.70 20.82 19.64
N GLY A 281 -32.22 20.14 18.63
CA GLY A 281 -33.62 20.20 18.22
C GLY A 281 -33.89 21.05 16.98
N PHE A 282 -34.42 20.42 15.92
CA PHE A 282 -35.78 20.73 15.47
C PHE A 282 -36.35 19.56 14.66
N ARG A 283 -37.57 19.16 15.05
CA ARG A 283 -38.48 18.21 14.40
C ARG A 283 -39.48 19.02 13.57
N GLY A 284 -39.88 18.48 12.43
CA GLY A 284 -41.07 18.81 11.63
C GLY A 284 -40.93 18.07 10.29
N GLY A 285 -41.82 17.19 9.81
CA GLY A 285 -43.29 17.21 9.91
C GLY A 285 -43.77 18.46 9.18
N TRP A 286 -44.30 18.42 7.96
CA TRP A 286 -45.09 17.44 7.24
C TRP A 286 -44.69 17.39 5.76
#